data_AF-A0A377D0T4-F1
#
_entry.id   AF-A0A377D0T4-F1
#
_cell.length_a   1.000
_cell.length_b   1.000
_cell.length_c   1.000
_cell.angle_alpha   90.00
_cell.angle_beta   90.00
_cell.angle_gamma   90.00
#
_symmetry.space_group_name_H-M   'P 1'
#
loop_
_entity.id
_entity.type
_entity.pdbx_description
1 polymer ?
#
loop_
_entity_poly.entity_id
_entity_poly.type
_entity_poly.pdbx_seq_one_letter_code
_entity_poly.pdbx_strand_id
1 'polypeptide(L)'
;MAKEISSELLNTILTRVGGPGNIASCGNCMTRLRLGVHDSSLVDPDIKTLEGVKGVILTSDQVQVVFGPGKAHRAAKAMSELLGEAPVQDAAEIAAQNKRQLKAKQTSGVQQFLAKFATIFTPLIPGFIAAGLLLGIATLIATVMHVPADAQGTLPDALNFMKVFSKGLFTFLVILVGYNAAQAFGGTGVNGAIIAALFCSVITPLQPRVTTPDFTISLVCLSIRAAILSVC
;
A
#
# COMPACT_ATOMS: atom_id res chain seq x y z
N MET A 1 33.32 11.79 0.34
CA MET A 1 33.94 10.46 0.16
C MET A 1 33.87 9.73 1.49
N ALA A 2 32.84 8.90 1.68
CA ALA A 2 32.56 8.24 2.95
C ALA A 2 33.01 6.77 2.88
N LYS A 3 33.96 6.43 3.74
CA LYS A 3 34.62 5.12 3.96
C LYS A 3 33.73 3.94 3.56
N GLU A 4 34.17 3.20 2.54
CA GLU A 4 33.48 2.03 1.99
C GLU A 4 33.29 0.95 3.07
N ILE A 5 32.20 0.18 2.97
CA ILE A 5 32.05 -1.05 3.75
C ILE A 5 33.04 -2.05 3.14
N SER A 6 34.00 -2.54 3.92
CA SER A 6 34.96 -3.50 3.37
C SER A 6 34.26 -4.82 3.03
N SER A 7 34.61 -5.37 1.88
CA SER A 7 34.19 -6.72 1.46
C SER A 7 34.63 -7.78 2.48
N GLU A 8 35.75 -7.55 3.17
CA GLU A 8 36.24 -8.38 4.27
C GLU A 8 35.27 -8.45 5.46
N LEU A 9 34.65 -7.32 5.81
CA LEU A 9 33.65 -7.27 6.88
C LEU A 9 32.40 -8.06 6.49
N LEU A 10 31.95 -7.95 5.24
CA LEU A 10 30.81 -8.73 4.73
C LEU A 10 31.11 -10.23 4.70
N ASN A 11 32.31 -10.63 4.27
CA ASN A 11 32.74 -12.05 4.31
C ASN A 11 32.83 -12.58 5.74
N THR A 12 33.28 -11.75 6.68
CA THR A 12 33.31 -12.10 8.11
C THR A 12 31.89 -12.31 8.64
N ILE A 13 30.96 -11.40 8.31
CA ILE A 13 29.54 -11.54 8.68
C ILE A 13 28.94 -12.80 8.06
N LEU A 14 29.21 -13.06 6.77
CA LEU A 14 28.72 -14.24 6.07
C LEU A 14 29.16 -15.54 6.76
N THR A 15 30.43 -15.60 7.18
CA THR A 15 30.98 -16.75 7.91
C THR A 15 30.33 -16.91 9.28
N ARG A 16 30.15 -15.81 10.01
CA ARG A 16 29.56 -15.79 11.35
C ARG A 16 28.06 -16.09 11.38
N VAL A 17 27.37 -15.92 10.26
CA VAL A 17 25.93 -16.25 10.10
C VAL A 17 25.73 -17.73 9.70
N GLY A 18 26.80 -18.53 9.61
CA GLY A 18 26.72 -19.95 9.23
C GLY A 18 26.95 -20.22 7.73
N GLY A 19 27.49 -19.24 7.00
CA GLY A 19 27.82 -19.34 5.58
C GLY A 19 26.66 -19.02 4.64
N PRO A 20 26.92 -19.01 3.32
CA PRO A 20 25.91 -18.66 2.31
C PRO A 20 24.73 -19.64 2.29
N GLY A 21 24.95 -20.91 2.64
CA GLY A 21 23.89 -21.92 2.69
C GLY A 21 22.87 -21.73 3.82
N ASN A 22 23.18 -20.91 4.84
CA ASN A 22 22.25 -20.63 5.93
C ASN A 22 21.36 -19.41 5.68
N ILE A 23 21.60 -18.65 4.61
CA ILE A 23 20.87 -17.42 4.31
C ILE A 23 19.71 -17.75 3.36
N ALA A 24 18.49 -17.48 3.82
CA ALA A 24 17.26 -17.70 3.06
C ALA A 24 16.83 -16.46 2.26
N SER A 25 17.19 -15.26 2.72
CA SER A 25 16.86 -14.01 2.04
C SER A 25 17.77 -12.87 2.52
N CYS A 26 18.09 -11.94 1.63
CA CYS A 26 18.82 -10.72 1.95
C CYS A 26 17.97 -9.49 1.60
N GLY A 27 17.87 -8.53 2.53
CA GLY A 27 17.17 -7.27 2.31
C GLY A 27 17.68 -6.16 3.22
N ASN A 28 17.15 -4.94 3.03
CA ASN A 28 17.52 -3.81 3.88
C ASN A 28 16.35 -2.89 4.18
N CYS A 29 16.47 -2.14 5.27
CA CYS A 29 15.68 -0.95 5.53
C CYS A 29 16.55 0.30 5.37
N MET A 30 16.18 1.42 6.01
CA MET A 30 16.97 2.65 6.01
C MET A 30 18.32 2.51 6.74
N THR A 31 18.36 1.78 7.85
CA THR A 31 19.52 1.76 8.78
C THR A 31 20.02 0.37 9.14
N ARG A 32 19.33 -0.69 8.68
CA ARG A 32 19.59 -2.09 9.04
C ARG A 32 19.66 -2.98 7.82
N LEU A 33 20.61 -3.89 7.81
CA LEU A 33 20.66 -5.06 6.94
C LEU A 33 19.82 -6.17 7.58
N ARG A 34 18.93 -6.79 6.82
CA ARG A 34 18.09 -7.91 7.27
C ARG A 34 18.48 -9.16 6.50
N LEU A 35 18.90 -10.19 7.21
CA LEU A 35 19.21 -11.50 6.67
C LEU A 35 18.20 -12.49 7.25
N GLY A 36 17.38 -13.09 6.40
CA GLY A 36 16.58 -14.25 6.79
C GLY A 36 17.49 -15.47 6.86
N VAL A 37 17.43 -16.23 7.95
CA VAL A 37 18.29 -17.42 8.15
C VAL A 37 17.44 -18.68 8.26
N HIS A 38 17.97 -19.80 7.78
CA HIS A 38 17.34 -21.11 7.91
C HIS A 38 17.47 -21.66 9.33
N ASP A 39 18.66 -21.51 9.93
CA ASP A 39 18.96 -21.94 11.29
C ASP A 39 19.62 -20.81 12.08
N SER A 40 18.89 -20.29 13.07
CA SER A 40 19.38 -19.25 13.98
C SER A 40 20.44 -19.75 14.98
N SER A 41 20.54 -21.06 15.23
CA SER A 41 21.50 -21.64 16.17
C SER A 41 22.93 -21.63 15.64
N LEU A 42 23.11 -21.53 14.32
CA LEU A 42 24.42 -21.42 13.67
C LEU A 42 24.96 -19.97 13.66
N VAL A 43 24.15 -19.01 14.12
CA VAL A 43 24.51 -17.59 14.09
C VAL A 43 25.31 -17.22 15.32
N ASP A 44 26.50 -16.68 15.10
CA ASP A 44 27.36 -16.19 16.15
C ASP A 44 26.88 -14.80 16.67
N PRO A 45 26.54 -14.67 17.97
CA PRO A 45 26.12 -13.38 18.54
C PRO A 45 27.24 -12.33 18.62
N ASP A 46 28.51 -12.72 18.43
CA ASP A 46 29.65 -11.80 18.50
C ASP A 46 29.80 -10.90 17.27
N ILE A 47 28.91 -11.02 16.27
CA ILE A 47 28.81 -10.08 15.13
C ILE A 47 28.67 -8.62 15.60
N LYS A 48 28.11 -8.39 16.80
CA LYS A 48 27.99 -7.05 17.41
C LYS A 48 29.33 -6.38 17.74
N THR A 49 30.41 -7.16 17.86
CA THR A 49 31.75 -6.69 18.22
C THR A 49 32.58 -6.25 17.01
N LEU A 50 32.09 -6.53 15.79
CA LEU A 50 32.78 -6.19 14.55
C LEU A 50 32.83 -4.67 14.34
N GLU A 51 34.00 -4.18 13.92
CA GLU A 51 34.22 -2.75 13.69
C GLU A 51 33.34 -2.23 12.55
N GLY A 52 32.39 -1.34 12.86
CA GLY A 52 31.44 -0.80 11.88
C GLY A 52 30.01 -1.35 12.01
N VAL A 53 29.80 -2.35 12.86
CA VAL A 53 28.47 -2.79 13.30
C VAL A 53 28.08 -2.03 14.57
N LYS A 54 26.94 -1.34 14.55
CA LYS A 54 26.42 -0.60 15.72
C LYS A 54 25.56 -1.47 16.64
N GLY A 55 25.10 -2.61 16.15
CA GLY A 55 24.28 -3.55 16.91
C GLY A 55 23.77 -4.69 16.04
N VAL A 56 23.38 -5.78 16.70
CA VAL A 56 22.78 -6.95 16.05
C VAL A 56 21.53 -7.32 16.83
N ILE A 57 20.45 -7.60 16.10
CA ILE A 57 19.20 -8.10 16.66
C ILE A 57 18.97 -9.49 16.06
N LEU A 58 18.89 -10.49 16.93
CA LEU A 58 18.63 -11.88 16.57
C LEU A 58 17.16 -12.17 16.87
N THR A 59 16.42 -12.63 15.86
CA THR A 59 15.07 -13.18 15.94
C THR A 59 15.14 -14.64 15.50
N SER A 60 14.15 -15.46 15.86
CA SER A 60 14.12 -16.90 15.56
C SER A 60 14.33 -17.27 14.09
N ASP A 61 13.99 -16.38 13.16
CA ASP A 61 14.07 -16.57 11.71
C ASP A 61 14.93 -15.52 10.98
N GLN A 62 15.42 -14.50 11.70
CA GLN A 62 16.04 -13.33 11.08
C GLN A 62 17.17 -12.73 11.93
N VAL A 63 18.25 -12.35 11.25
CA VAL A 63 19.39 -11.61 11.80
C VAL A 63 19.36 -10.20 11.23
N GLN A 64 19.34 -9.18 12.10
CA GLN A 64 19.37 -7.78 11.68
C GLN A 64 20.66 -7.10 12.18
N VAL A 65 21.48 -6.64 11.25
CA VAL A 65 22.74 -5.94 11.54
C VAL A 65 22.55 -4.45 11.31
N VAL A 66 22.85 -3.63 12.32
CA VAL A 66 22.66 -2.18 12.29
C VAL A 66 23.94 -1.50 11.84
N PHE A 67 23.95 -0.93 10.64
CA PHE A 67 25.08 -0.16 10.09
C PHE A 67 24.89 1.36 10.17
N GLY A 68 23.64 1.82 10.32
CA GLY A 68 23.26 3.23 10.27
C GLY A 68 22.80 3.69 8.88
N PRO A 69 22.28 4.92 8.78
CA PRO A 69 21.71 5.46 7.53
C PRO A 69 22.76 5.56 6.43
N GLY A 70 22.37 5.23 5.19
CA GLY A 70 23.22 5.28 3.99
C GLY A 70 24.20 4.11 3.82
N LYS A 71 24.60 3.44 4.90
CA LYS A 71 25.51 2.28 4.88
C LYS A 71 24.76 0.95 4.68
N ALA A 72 23.59 0.79 5.30
CA ALA A 72 22.83 -0.46 5.27
C ALA A 72 22.43 -0.92 3.85
N HIS A 73 22.03 -0.01 2.98
CA HIS A 73 21.66 -0.35 1.60
C HIS A 73 22.86 -0.83 0.78
N ARG A 74 24.03 -0.22 0.96
CA ARG A 74 25.27 -0.64 0.29
C ARG A 74 25.75 -2.00 0.78
N ALA A 75 25.64 -2.25 2.09
CA ALA A 75 25.95 -3.55 2.69
C ALA A 75 25.09 -4.66 2.08
N ALA A 76 23.78 -4.41 1.96
CA ALA A 76 22.84 -5.39 1.39
C ALA A 76 23.12 -5.67 -0.08
N LYS A 77 23.40 -4.63 -0.87
CA LYS A 77 23.75 -4.80 -2.28
C LYS A 77 25.01 -5.65 -2.46
N ALA A 78 26.09 -5.30 -1.75
CA ALA A 78 27.34 -6.06 -1.82
C ALA A 78 27.19 -7.48 -1.26
N MET A 79 26.35 -7.68 -0.25
CA MET A 79 26.06 -9.01 0.29
C MET A 79 25.24 -9.86 -0.69
N SER A 80 24.21 -9.32 -1.33
CA SER A 80 23.48 -10.02 -2.40
C SER A 80 24.39 -10.42 -3.57
N GLU A 81 25.30 -9.52 -3.98
CA GLU A 81 26.31 -9.82 -5.01
C GLU A 81 27.23 -11.00 -4.60
N LEU A 82 27.62 -11.10 -3.33
CA LEU A 82 28.44 -12.20 -2.80
C LEU A 82 27.66 -13.53 -2.69
N LEU A 83 26.35 -13.48 -2.43
CA LEU A 83 25.51 -14.68 -2.36
C LEU A 83 25.13 -15.22 -3.75
N GLY A 84 25.47 -14.51 -4.84
CA GLY A 84 25.05 -14.88 -6.19
C GLY A 84 23.53 -14.74 -6.41
N GLU A 85 22.83 -14.14 -5.45
CA GLU A 85 21.43 -13.76 -5.60
C GLU A 85 21.37 -12.42 -6.33
N ALA A 86 20.64 -12.41 -7.45
CA ALA A 86 20.33 -11.21 -8.23
C ALA A 86 19.89 -10.03 -7.33
N PRO A 87 20.13 -8.77 -7.75
CA PRO A 87 20.26 -7.63 -6.86
C PRO A 87 19.00 -7.39 -6.01
N VAL A 88 19.26 -7.01 -4.75
CA VAL A 88 18.35 -6.43 -3.73
C VAL A 88 16.90 -6.33 -4.20
N GLN A 89 16.11 -7.33 -3.82
CA GLN A 89 14.68 -7.32 -4.03
C GLN A 89 14.07 -6.07 -3.40
N ASP A 90 13.40 -5.28 -4.24
CA ASP A 90 12.71 -4.05 -3.88
C ASP A 90 11.75 -4.30 -2.70
N ALA A 91 11.47 -3.26 -1.91
CA ALA A 91 10.51 -3.35 -0.80
C ALA A 91 9.12 -3.89 -1.20
N ALA A 92 8.81 -3.88 -2.50
CA ALA A 92 7.64 -4.51 -3.10
C ALA A 92 7.66 -6.05 -3.05
N GLU A 93 8.84 -6.67 -3.17
CA GLU A 93 8.99 -8.14 -3.17
C GLU A 93 9.05 -8.72 -1.75
N ILE A 94 9.60 -7.97 -0.78
CA ILE A 94 9.51 -8.33 0.65
C ILE A 94 8.04 -8.34 1.12
N ALA A 95 7.21 -7.43 0.60
CA ALA A 95 5.76 -7.44 0.83
C ALA A 95 5.07 -8.63 0.14
N ALA A 96 5.56 -9.06 -1.03
CA ALA A 96 5.06 -10.24 -1.72
C ALA A 96 5.46 -11.56 -1.02
N GLN A 97 6.67 -11.65 -0.47
CA GLN A 97 7.14 -12.81 0.30
C GLN A 97 6.42 -12.92 1.66
N ASN A 98 6.21 -11.82 2.39
CA ASN A 98 5.37 -11.81 3.60
C ASN A 98 3.92 -12.22 3.30
N LYS A 99 3.36 -11.79 2.17
CA LYS A 99 2.03 -12.25 1.70
C LYS A 99 2.00 -13.77 1.46
N ARG A 100 3.08 -14.38 0.96
CA ARG A 100 3.17 -15.83 0.73
C ARG A 100 3.33 -16.61 2.04
N GLN A 101 4.12 -16.10 2.98
CA GLN A 101 4.30 -16.72 4.30
C GLN A 101 3.04 -16.62 5.17
N LEU A 102 2.25 -15.54 5.04
CA LEU A 102 0.93 -15.46 5.69
C LEU A 102 -0.05 -16.47 5.06
N LYS A 103 -0.09 -16.58 3.73
CA LYS A 103 -0.95 -17.57 3.02
C LYS A 103 -0.67 -19.02 3.45
N ALA A 104 0.57 -19.36 3.79
CA ALA A 104 0.93 -20.70 4.28
C ALA A 104 0.43 -20.98 5.71
N LYS A 105 0.21 -19.95 6.54
CA LYS A 105 -0.40 -20.09 7.87
C LYS A 105 -1.94 -20.05 7.87
N GLN A 106 -2.57 -19.66 6.76
CA GLN A 106 -4.03 -19.53 6.65
C GLN A 106 -4.68 -20.80 6.10
N THR A 107 -4.79 -21.82 6.96
CA THR A 107 -5.37 -23.14 6.63
C THR A 107 -6.89 -23.19 6.74
N SER A 108 -7.55 -22.17 7.30
CA SER A 108 -9.01 -22.12 7.44
C SER A 108 -9.69 -21.42 6.25
N GLY A 109 -10.76 -22.01 5.71
CA GLY A 109 -11.53 -21.45 4.58
C GLY A 109 -12.09 -20.04 4.86
N VAL A 110 -12.44 -19.75 6.11
CA VAL A 110 -12.86 -18.40 6.54
C VAL A 110 -11.69 -17.41 6.46
N GLN A 111 -10.49 -17.87 6.82
CA GLN A 111 -9.29 -17.04 6.80
C GLN A 111 -8.85 -16.72 5.36
N GLN A 112 -9.02 -17.66 4.43
CA GLN A 112 -8.81 -17.43 3.00
C GLN A 112 -9.84 -16.47 2.40
N PHE A 113 -11.11 -16.56 2.82
CA PHE A 113 -12.13 -15.59 2.43
C PHE A 113 -11.79 -14.17 2.93
N LEU A 114 -11.44 -14.02 4.21
CA LEU A 114 -11.03 -12.73 4.78
C LEU A 114 -9.77 -12.17 4.11
N ALA A 115 -8.82 -13.03 3.74
CA ALA A 115 -7.62 -12.62 3.01
C ALA A 115 -7.95 -12.13 1.59
N LYS A 116 -8.85 -12.82 0.86
CA LYS A 116 -9.37 -12.36 -0.44
C LYS A 116 -10.09 -11.01 -0.30
N PHE A 117 -10.91 -10.86 0.73
CA PHE A 117 -11.59 -9.59 1.02
C PHE A 117 -10.60 -8.46 1.32
N ALA A 118 -9.59 -8.71 2.15
CA ALA A 118 -8.56 -7.72 2.48
C ALA A 118 -7.76 -7.27 1.24
N THR A 119 -7.50 -8.18 0.30
CA THR A 119 -6.79 -7.81 -0.95
C THR A 119 -7.58 -6.85 -1.84
N ILE A 120 -8.92 -6.82 -1.75
CA ILE A 120 -9.77 -5.88 -2.51
C ILE A 120 -9.58 -4.45 -1.99
N PHE A 121 -9.55 -4.28 -0.67
CA PHE A 121 -9.51 -2.96 -0.04
C PHE A 121 -8.11 -2.41 0.15
N THR A 122 -7.08 -3.26 0.26
CA THR A 122 -5.68 -2.81 0.46
C THR A 122 -5.24 -1.69 -0.49
N PRO A 123 -5.42 -1.78 -1.82
CA PRO A 123 -5.03 -0.69 -2.73
C PRO A 123 -5.91 0.57 -2.62
N LEU A 124 -7.08 0.47 -1.99
CA LEU A 124 -8.06 1.55 -1.89
C LEU A 124 -7.94 2.35 -0.58
N ILE A 125 -7.32 1.79 0.44
CA ILE A 125 -7.13 2.42 1.76
C ILE A 125 -6.58 3.86 1.65
N PRO A 126 -5.50 4.13 0.88
CA PRO A 126 -4.97 5.50 0.78
C PRO A 126 -5.99 6.50 0.20
N GLY A 127 -6.75 6.07 -0.81
CA GLY A 127 -7.78 6.90 -1.44
C GLY A 127 -8.93 7.21 -0.48
N PHE A 128 -9.40 6.22 0.29
CA PHE A 128 -10.44 6.41 1.30
C PHE A 128 -10.01 7.39 2.40
N ILE A 129 -8.77 7.26 2.88
CA ILE A 129 -8.23 8.16 3.91
C ILE A 129 -8.18 9.60 3.39
N ALA A 130 -7.65 9.82 2.18
CA ALA A 130 -7.56 11.14 1.58
C ALA A 130 -8.95 11.78 1.35
N ALA A 131 -9.88 11.04 0.75
CA ALA A 131 -11.23 11.53 0.46
C ALA A 131 -12.01 11.90 1.74
N GLY A 132 -11.90 11.03 2.75
CA GLY A 132 -12.59 11.18 4.03
C GLY A 132 -12.03 12.33 4.86
N LEU A 133 -10.71 12.47 4.94
CA LEU A 133 -10.08 13.59 5.64
C LEU A 133 -10.40 14.93 4.96
N LEU A 134 -10.33 14.98 3.62
CA LEU A 134 -10.67 16.20 2.87
C LEU A 134 -12.12 16.63 3.13
N LEU A 135 -13.07 15.68 3.06
CA LEU A 135 -14.48 15.97 3.34
C LEU A 135 -14.69 16.37 4.79
N GLY A 136 -14.06 15.65 5.73
CA GLY A 136 -14.15 15.90 7.16
C GLY A 136 -13.68 17.31 7.53
N ILE A 137 -12.51 17.71 7.04
CA ILE A 137 -11.96 19.06 7.24
C ILE A 137 -12.90 20.11 6.63
N ALA A 138 -13.42 19.87 5.42
CA ALA A 138 -14.37 20.79 4.77
C ALA A 138 -15.65 21.00 5.58
N THR A 139 -16.19 19.92 6.12
CA THR A 139 -17.41 19.96 6.94
C THR A 139 -17.15 20.58 8.30
N LEU A 140 -16.00 20.33 8.91
CA LEU A 140 -15.61 20.89 10.20
C LEU A 140 -15.46 22.41 10.11
N ILE A 141 -14.73 22.92 9.10
CA ILE A 141 -14.57 24.36 8.89
C ILE A 141 -15.94 25.02 8.64
N ALA A 142 -16.77 24.43 7.79
CA ALA A 142 -18.11 24.96 7.52
C ALA A 142 -18.97 25.05 8.79
N THR A 143 -18.86 24.06 9.69
CA THR A 143 -19.65 23.97 10.92
C THR A 143 -19.15 24.96 11.97
N VAL A 144 -17.83 25.05 12.20
CA VAL A 144 -17.23 25.99 13.17
C VAL A 144 -17.50 27.45 12.76
N MET A 145 -17.40 27.75 11.47
CA MET A 145 -17.61 29.10 10.93
C MET A 145 -19.08 29.44 10.70
N HIS A 146 -20.02 28.55 11.08
CA HIS A 146 -21.47 28.72 10.90
C HIS A 146 -21.86 29.15 9.47
N VAL A 147 -21.20 28.57 8.46
CA VAL A 147 -21.42 28.94 7.06
C VAL A 147 -22.74 28.34 6.58
N PRO A 148 -23.75 29.16 6.21
CA PRO A 148 -24.98 28.68 5.58
C PRO A 148 -24.69 27.91 4.29
N ALA A 149 -25.50 26.91 3.97
CA ALA A 149 -25.31 26.07 2.78
C ALA A 149 -25.46 26.85 1.46
N ASP A 150 -26.12 28.00 1.53
CA ASP A 150 -26.58 28.91 0.49
C ASP A 150 -25.84 30.27 0.54
N ALA A 151 -24.82 30.40 1.40
CA ALA A 151 -23.98 31.58 1.44
C ALA A 151 -23.11 31.66 0.18
N GLN A 152 -23.17 32.80 -0.50
CA GLN A 152 -22.33 33.10 -1.65
C GLN A 152 -21.13 33.94 -1.21
N GLY A 153 -19.93 33.48 -1.54
CA GLY A 153 -18.68 34.12 -1.16
C GLY A 153 -17.47 33.22 -1.35
N THR A 154 -16.28 33.81 -1.34
CA THR A 154 -15.02 33.10 -1.62
C THR A 154 -14.76 31.91 -0.71
N LEU A 155 -15.15 31.99 0.57
CA LEU A 155 -14.96 30.94 1.56
C LEU A 155 -16.00 29.79 1.41
N PRO A 156 -17.33 30.03 1.36
CA PRO A 156 -18.32 28.98 1.05
C PRO A 156 -18.05 28.26 -0.27
N ASP A 157 -17.67 28.98 -1.32
CA ASP A 157 -17.41 28.39 -2.64
C ASP A 157 -16.19 27.46 -2.60
N ALA A 158 -15.10 27.88 -1.96
CA ALA A 158 -13.92 27.03 -1.76
C ALA A 158 -14.25 25.75 -0.97
N LEU A 159 -15.08 25.86 0.07
CA LEU A 159 -15.54 24.69 0.85
C LEU A 159 -16.46 23.78 0.02
N ASN A 160 -17.30 24.34 -0.84
CA ASN A 160 -18.16 23.59 -1.73
C ASN A 160 -17.36 22.84 -2.81
N PHE A 161 -16.33 23.47 -3.40
CA PHE A 161 -15.41 22.79 -4.31
C PHE A 161 -14.71 21.60 -3.64
N MET A 162 -14.25 21.77 -2.41
CA MET A 162 -13.62 20.68 -1.64
C MET A 162 -14.61 19.53 -1.36
N LYS A 163 -15.85 19.84 -0.99
CA LYS A 163 -16.91 18.83 -0.78
C LYS A 163 -17.28 18.09 -2.06
N VAL A 164 -17.43 18.81 -3.18
CA VAL A 164 -17.75 18.21 -4.48
C VAL A 164 -16.62 17.31 -4.94
N PHE A 165 -15.36 17.75 -4.80
CA PHE A 165 -14.20 16.94 -5.13
C PHE A 165 -14.13 15.65 -4.32
N SER A 166 -14.33 15.72 -2.99
CA SER A 166 -14.43 14.53 -2.13
C SER A 166 -15.55 13.59 -2.55
N LYS A 167 -16.77 14.10 -2.78
CA LYS A 167 -17.93 13.29 -3.21
C LYS A 167 -17.68 12.62 -4.57
N GLY A 168 -17.04 13.35 -5.50
CA GLY A 168 -16.61 12.80 -6.79
C GLY A 168 -15.62 11.65 -6.60
N LEU A 169 -14.60 11.83 -5.75
CA LEU A 169 -13.62 10.79 -5.47
C LEU A 169 -14.27 9.53 -4.86
N PHE A 170 -15.23 9.70 -3.94
CA PHE A 170 -15.99 8.57 -3.39
C PHE A 170 -16.78 7.80 -4.45
N THR A 171 -17.34 8.50 -5.43
CA THR A 171 -18.06 7.90 -6.57
C THR A 171 -17.12 7.00 -7.39
N PHE A 172 -15.92 7.49 -7.72
CA PHE A 172 -14.91 6.70 -8.44
C PHE A 172 -14.36 5.55 -7.60
N LEU A 173 -14.23 5.72 -6.29
CA LEU A 173 -13.80 4.64 -5.40
C LEU A 173 -14.77 3.46 -5.41
N VAL A 174 -16.09 3.68 -5.49
CA VAL A 174 -17.09 2.59 -5.62
C VAL A 174 -16.85 1.76 -6.89
N ILE A 175 -16.52 2.42 -8.00
CA ILE A 175 -16.22 1.75 -9.27
C ILE A 175 -14.94 0.90 -9.16
N LEU A 176 -13.90 1.45 -8.52
CA LEU A 176 -12.63 0.74 -8.29
C LEU A 176 -12.78 -0.44 -7.31
N VAL A 177 -13.67 -0.33 -6.32
CA VAL A 177 -14.05 -1.47 -5.46
C VAL A 177 -14.66 -2.58 -6.32
N GLY A 178 -15.59 -2.26 -7.21
CA GLY A 178 -16.19 -3.23 -8.14
C GLY A 178 -15.18 -3.90 -9.04
N TYR A 179 -14.25 -3.12 -9.59
CA TYR A 179 -13.14 -3.61 -10.41
C TYR A 179 -12.27 -4.64 -9.65
N ASN A 180 -11.84 -4.29 -8.44
CA ASN A 180 -10.99 -5.16 -7.62
C ASN A 180 -11.75 -6.38 -7.10
N ALA A 181 -13.04 -6.24 -6.78
CA ALA A 181 -13.88 -7.34 -6.35
C ALA A 181 -14.04 -8.39 -7.46
N ALA A 182 -14.36 -7.98 -8.69
CA ALA A 182 -14.47 -8.92 -9.81
C ALA A 182 -13.15 -9.68 -10.04
N GLN A 183 -12.00 -9.00 -9.97
CA GLN A 183 -10.71 -9.67 -10.09
C GLN A 183 -10.42 -10.62 -8.92
N ALA A 184 -10.81 -10.29 -7.69
CA ALA A 184 -10.61 -11.15 -6.53
C ALA A 184 -11.43 -12.45 -6.57
N PHE A 185 -12.57 -12.44 -7.28
CA PHE A 185 -13.41 -13.62 -7.50
C PHE A 185 -13.16 -14.33 -8.85
N GLY A 186 -12.16 -13.90 -9.62
CA GLY A 186 -11.78 -14.54 -10.89
C GLY A 186 -12.58 -14.10 -12.12
N GLY A 187 -13.36 -13.01 -12.02
CA GLY A 187 -14.04 -12.38 -13.15
C GLY A 187 -13.21 -11.25 -13.78
N THR A 188 -13.69 -10.72 -14.90
CA THR A 188 -13.06 -9.56 -15.57
C THR A 188 -13.32 -8.27 -14.77
N GLY A 189 -12.27 -7.53 -14.43
CA GLY A 189 -12.40 -6.27 -13.68
C GLY A 189 -13.34 -5.25 -14.32
N VAL A 190 -13.38 -5.17 -15.65
CA VAL A 190 -14.25 -4.25 -16.40
C VAL A 190 -15.73 -4.52 -16.12
N ASN A 191 -16.18 -5.77 -16.13
CA ASN A 191 -17.57 -6.11 -15.82
C ASN A 191 -17.93 -5.75 -14.37
N GLY A 192 -16.98 -5.94 -13.44
CA GLY A 192 -17.15 -5.51 -12.05
C GLY A 192 -17.31 -3.99 -11.91
N ALA A 193 -16.52 -3.21 -12.66
CA ALA A 193 -16.62 -1.76 -12.69
C ALA A 193 -17.96 -1.28 -13.29
N ILE A 194 -18.43 -1.93 -14.37
CA ILE A 194 -19.73 -1.62 -15.01
C ILE A 194 -20.88 -1.86 -14.03
N ILE A 195 -20.90 -3.02 -13.36
CA ILE A 195 -21.93 -3.34 -12.37
C ILE A 195 -21.88 -2.33 -11.21
N ALA A 196 -20.70 -2.03 -10.68
CA ALA A 196 -20.56 -1.05 -9.60
C ALA A 196 -21.00 0.37 -10.01
N ALA A 197 -20.72 0.80 -11.24
CA ALA A 197 -21.19 2.09 -11.77
C ALA A 197 -22.72 2.14 -11.90
N LEU A 198 -23.35 1.05 -12.34
CA LEU A 198 -24.81 0.93 -12.40
C LEU A 198 -25.45 1.06 -11.02
N PHE A 199 -24.91 0.37 -10.01
CA PHE A 199 -25.41 0.46 -8.64
C PHE A 199 -25.11 1.81 -7.98
N CYS A 200 -23.99 2.46 -8.30
CA CYS A 200 -23.65 3.78 -7.77
C CYS A 200 -24.65 4.87 -8.22
N SER A 201 -25.11 4.80 -9.48
CA SER A 201 -26.15 5.71 -10.00
C SER A 201 -27.50 5.51 -9.29
N VAL A 202 -27.81 4.28 -8.87
CA VAL A 202 -29.04 3.92 -8.15
C VAL A 202 -29.00 4.25 -6.66
N ILE A 203 -27.80 4.37 -6.05
CA ILE A 203 -27.59 4.75 -4.63
C ILE A 203 -27.50 6.27 -4.44
N THR A 204 -27.59 7.06 -5.52
CA THR A 204 -27.75 8.52 -5.44
C THR A 204 -29.23 9.00 -5.52
N PRO A 205 -30.24 8.43 -4.81
CA PRO A 205 -31.39 9.21 -4.42
C PRO A 205 -31.05 9.90 -3.09
N LEU A 206 -31.52 11.14 -2.86
CA LEU A 206 -31.32 11.96 -1.65
C LEU A 206 -30.18 13.00 -1.69
N GLN A 207 -29.99 13.71 -2.80
CA GLN A 207 -29.76 15.15 -2.67
C GLN A 207 -31.10 15.83 -2.96
N PRO A 208 -31.68 16.64 -2.04
CA PRO A 208 -32.78 17.52 -2.42
C PRO A 208 -32.28 18.37 -3.58
N ARG A 209 -33.16 18.61 -4.55
CA ARG A 209 -32.95 19.41 -5.76
C ARG A 209 -32.22 20.73 -5.45
N VAL A 210 -30.89 20.72 -5.41
CA VAL A 210 -30.10 21.94 -5.38
C VAL A 210 -30.05 22.39 -6.83
N THR A 211 -30.76 23.47 -7.10
CA THR A 211 -30.81 24.19 -8.37
C THR A 211 -29.45 24.86 -8.65
N THR A 212 -28.42 24.07 -8.89
CA THR A 212 -27.19 24.50 -9.54
C THR A 212 -27.04 23.72 -10.85
N PRO A 213 -26.47 24.32 -11.91
CA PRO A 213 -26.35 23.66 -13.19
C PRO A 213 -25.22 22.62 -13.11
N ASP A 214 -25.53 21.45 -12.53
CA ASP A 214 -24.67 20.26 -12.54
C ASP A 214 -24.71 19.60 -13.93
N PHE A 215 -24.35 20.39 -14.94
CA PHE A 215 -24.37 19.97 -16.34
C PHE A 215 -23.40 18.81 -16.57
N THR A 216 -22.29 18.76 -15.83
CA THR A 216 -21.24 17.74 -16.03
C THR A 216 -21.64 16.35 -15.51
N ILE A 217 -22.33 16.27 -14.36
CA ILE A 217 -22.79 14.99 -13.80
C ILE A 217 -24.04 14.51 -14.54
N SER A 218 -24.93 15.43 -14.90
CA SER A 218 -26.11 15.10 -15.70
C SER A 218 -25.72 14.61 -17.10
N LEU A 219 -24.73 15.21 -17.75
CA LEU A 219 -24.28 14.82 -19.10
C LEU A 219 -23.56 13.45 -19.11
N VAL A 220 -22.79 13.12 -18.07
CA VAL A 220 -22.20 11.77 -17.93
C VAL A 220 -23.28 10.72 -17.70
N CYS A 221 -24.25 10.99 -16.83
CA CYS A 221 -25.40 10.10 -16.62
C CYS A 221 -26.29 9.98 -17.88
N LEU A 222 -26.47 11.06 -18.63
CA LEU A 222 -27.25 11.09 -19.87
C LEU A 222 -26.52 10.38 -21.03
N SER A 223 -25.20 10.52 -21.12
CA SER A 223 -24.36 9.83 -22.11
C SER A 223 -24.35 8.32 -21.88
N ILE A 224 -24.26 7.88 -20.61
CA ILE A 224 -24.35 6.46 -20.25
C ILE A 224 -25.75 5.90 -20.55
N ARG A 225 -26.81 6.67 -20.25
CA ARG A 225 -28.19 6.28 -20.57
C ARG A 225 -28.45 6.23 -22.08
N ALA A 226 -27.87 7.14 -22.86
CA ALA A 226 -27.95 7.16 -24.32
C ALA A 226 -27.17 6.00 -24.97
N ALA A 227 -26.00 5.65 -24.43
CA ALA A 227 -25.23 4.49 -24.87
C ALA A 227 -26.00 3.18 -24.65
N ILE A 228 -26.76 3.07 -23.56
CA ILE A 228 -27.60 1.89 -23.27
C ILE A 228 -28.82 1.82 -24.21
N LEU A 229 -29.45 2.95 -24.54
CA LEU A 229 -30.57 2.98 -25.50
C LEU A 229 -30.14 2.70 -26.95
N SER A 230 -28.85 2.83 -27.27
CA SER A 230 -28.31 2.51 -28.60
C SER A 230 -27.93 1.03 -28.76
N VAL A 231 -27.95 0.25 -27.67
CA VAL A 231 -27.53 -1.16 -27.63
C VAL A 231 -28.72 -2.10 -27.32
N CYS A 232 -29.88 -1.55 -26.97
CA CYS A 232 -31.17 -2.27 -26.95
C CYS A 232 -31.98 -1.93 -28.21
#